data_AF-A0AA51DWV9-F1
#
_entry.id   AF-A0AA51DWV9-F1
#
_cell.length_a   1.000
_cell.length_b   1.000
_cell.length_c   1.000
_cell.angle_alpha   90.00
_cell.angle_beta   90.00
_cell.angle_gamma   90.00
#
_symmetry.space_group_name_H-M   'P 1'
#
loop_
_entity.id
_entity.type
_entity.pdbx_description
1 polymer ?
#
loop_
_entity_poly.entity_id
_entity_poly.type
_entity_poly.pdbx_seq_one_letter_code
_entity_poly.pdbx_strand_id
1 'polypeptide(L)'
;MGNVALQIERTLLGNVGPAENVIFDIIPYSAGNINYDNTTGLITFNETGRYIVNWVVVLKSSSYANGVVLTLTSSERTEITGNTNVKSGQITGMGVIEIITAPATLSLKNTTNGNYYYSDQIPIKASLILTKDDATAEPPNMYCFAVSQLIHVLSQMITTYATNTWTVYSESLSSYSGVPLDLYTAPDAVNPGLLRLVDINGDYELIPIENITVIYPGDGTVYNPAFTYLTPPDPLPVSCDSDMLAAIQSYLLVGTSVEMRLGPAVSASGDVYRNEFGVVVLSDEAGNTPVFIASPKILRIFITGNPPLLKQPKDRKKPDIEIIKNIS
;
A
#
# COMPACT_ATOMS: atom_id res chain seq x y z
N MET A 1 9.56 0.90 -4.58
CA MET A 1 10.01 0.33 -5.86
C MET A 1 8.90 -0.59 -6.33
N GLY A 2 8.40 -0.43 -7.55
CA GLY A 2 7.27 -1.23 -7.99
C GLY A 2 7.61 -2.71 -8.12
N ASN A 3 6.60 -3.57 -7.95
CA ASN A 3 6.75 -5.02 -7.99
C ASN A 3 7.07 -5.58 -9.39
N VAL A 4 7.24 -4.71 -10.39
CA VAL A 4 7.50 -5.08 -11.79
C VAL A 4 8.87 -4.56 -12.23
N ALA A 5 9.73 -5.48 -12.67
CA ALA A 5 11.04 -5.16 -13.23
C ALA A 5 11.45 -6.19 -14.28
N LEU A 6 12.08 -5.71 -15.35
CA LEU A 6 12.53 -6.51 -16.48
C LEU A 6 13.93 -6.05 -16.90
N GLN A 7 14.82 -7.01 -17.12
CA GLN A 7 16.10 -6.81 -17.77
C GLN A 7 16.21 -7.78 -18.94
N ILE A 8 16.55 -7.25 -20.11
CA ILE A 8 16.74 -8.02 -21.34
C ILE A 8 18.03 -7.59 -22.03
N GLU A 9 18.75 -8.56 -22.58
CA GLU A 9 20.08 -8.37 -23.14
C GLU A 9 20.21 -9.07 -24.49
N ARG A 10 21.03 -8.47 -25.36
CA ARG A 10 21.41 -9.05 -26.64
C ARG A 10 22.89 -9.43 -26.61
N THR A 11 23.22 -10.66 -26.97
CA THR A 11 24.60 -11.14 -27.12
C THR A 11 24.93 -11.51 -28.56
N LEU A 12 23.92 -11.79 -29.38
CA LEU A 12 24.10 -12.22 -30.76
C LEU A 12 24.54 -11.07 -31.68
N LEU A 13 25.43 -11.40 -32.62
CA LEU A 13 25.75 -10.51 -33.74
C LEU A 13 24.54 -10.32 -34.66
N GLY A 14 24.66 -9.41 -35.62
CA GLY A 14 23.65 -9.16 -36.64
C GLY A 14 23.51 -7.68 -36.94
N ASN A 15 22.42 -7.37 -37.62
CA ASN A 15 22.01 -6.03 -37.97
C ASN A 15 20.52 -5.87 -37.71
N VAL A 16 20.07 -4.62 -37.60
CA VAL A 16 18.65 -4.27 -37.56
C VAL A 16 18.40 -3.30 -38.68
N GLY A 17 17.50 -3.67 -39.59
CA GLY A 17 17.09 -2.87 -40.74
C GLY A 17 16.16 -1.71 -40.38
N PRO A 18 15.84 -0.85 -41.34
CA PRO A 18 14.85 0.22 -41.17
C PRO A 18 13.51 -0.35 -40.72
N ALA A 19 12.91 0.29 -39.72
CA ALA A 19 11.64 -0.10 -39.13
C ALA A 19 11.59 -1.52 -38.53
N GLU A 20 12.73 -2.15 -38.26
CA GLU A 20 12.79 -3.43 -37.55
C GLU A 20 12.94 -3.23 -36.03
N ASN A 21 12.44 -4.20 -35.27
CA ASN A 21 12.56 -4.22 -33.81
C ASN A 21 13.95 -4.69 -33.38
N VAL A 22 14.42 -4.14 -32.28
CA VAL A 22 15.62 -4.62 -31.58
C VAL A 22 15.25 -5.87 -30.78
N ILE A 23 15.83 -7.01 -31.17
CA ILE A 23 15.59 -8.30 -30.52
C ILE A 23 16.68 -8.56 -29.48
N PHE A 24 16.26 -8.91 -28.26
CA PHE A 24 17.11 -9.33 -27.14
C PHE A 24 16.99 -10.84 -26.96
N ASP A 25 18.11 -11.55 -26.98
CA ASP A 25 18.14 -13.02 -26.92
C ASP A 25 18.07 -13.59 -25.49
N ILE A 26 18.40 -12.79 -24.48
CA ILE A 26 18.47 -13.23 -23.08
C ILE A 26 17.56 -12.36 -22.22
N ILE A 27 16.93 -12.97 -21.23
CA ILE A 27 16.16 -12.30 -20.17
C ILE A 27 16.85 -12.59 -18.83
N PRO A 28 17.87 -11.80 -18.43
CA PRO A 28 18.55 -12.01 -17.15
C PRO A 28 17.64 -11.91 -15.93
N TYR A 29 16.60 -11.06 -16.00
CA TYR A 29 15.67 -10.85 -14.91
C TYR A 29 14.28 -10.49 -15.42
N SER A 30 13.25 -11.11 -14.86
CA SER A 30 11.86 -10.73 -15.08
C SER A 30 11.05 -11.00 -13.81
N ALA A 31 10.33 -10.01 -13.33
CA ALA A 31 9.46 -10.11 -12.16
C ALA A 31 8.21 -9.24 -12.34
N GLY A 32 7.09 -9.71 -11.80
CA GLY A 32 5.80 -9.02 -11.86
C GLY A 32 5.00 -9.29 -13.14
N ASN A 33 4.00 -8.47 -13.39
CA ASN A 33 3.03 -8.61 -14.50
C ASN A 33 3.56 -8.10 -15.84
N ILE A 34 4.77 -8.53 -16.23
CA ILE A 34 5.45 -8.12 -17.47
C ILE A 34 6.01 -9.31 -18.23
N ASN A 35 5.81 -9.32 -19.55
CA ASN A 35 6.29 -10.40 -20.42
C ASN A 35 7.14 -9.81 -21.56
N TYR A 36 8.09 -10.60 -22.05
CA TYR A 36 8.90 -10.27 -23.22
C TYR A 36 8.94 -11.44 -24.20
N ASP A 37 8.71 -11.17 -25.49
CA ASP A 37 8.82 -12.13 -26.57
C ASP A 37 10.14 -11.91 -27.35
N ASN A 38 11.05 -12.87 -27.23
CA ASN A 38 12.37 -12.85 -27.86
C ASN A 38 12.37 -13.15 -29.36
N THR A 39 11.22 -13.45 -29.96
CA THR A 39 11.08 -13.63 -31.41
C THR A 39 10.61 -12.35 -32.09
N THR A 40 9.71 -11.60 -31.46
CA THR A 40 9.11 -10.37 -32.01
C THR A 40 9.75 -9.09 -31.46
N GLY A 41 10.39 -9.14 -30.30
CA GLY A 41 10.94 -7.99 -29.61
C GLY A 41 9.90 -7.15 -28.88
N LEU A 42 8.72 -7.71 -28.61
CA LEU A 42 7.62 -7.03 -27.93
C LEU A 42 7.69 -7.26 -26.42
N ILE A 43 7.66 -6.16 -25.67
CA ILE A 43 7.43 -6.14 -24.23
C ILE A 43 5.92 -5.90 -24.02
N THR A 44 5.26 -6.76 -23.24
CA THR A 44 3.84 -6.66 -22.93
C THR A 44 3.64 -6.30 -21.47
N PHE A 45 2.95 -5.19 -21.22
CA PHE A 45 2.51 -4.75 -19.90
C PHE A 45 1.11 -5.30 -19.63
N ASN A 46 0.97 -6.10 -18.57
CA ASN A 46 -0.32 -6.64 -18.16
C ASN A 46 -0.95 -5.85 -16.99
N GLU A 47 -0.36 -4.70 -16.64
CA GLU A 47 -0.79 -3.84 -15.54
C GLU A 47 -0.62 -2.37 -15.91
N THR A 48 -1.58 -1.54 -15.51
CA THR A 48 -1.51 -0.09 -15.68
C THR A 48 -0.46 0.51 -14.73
N GLY A 49 0.09 1.66 -15.11
CA GLY A 49 1.04 2.39 -14.28
C GLY A 49 2.16 3.06 -15.05
N ARG A 50 3.07 3.69 -14.31
CA ARG A 50 4.22 4.41 -14.84
C ARG A 50 5.46 3.52 -14.83
N TYR A 51 6.17 3.47 -15.95
CA TYR A 51 7.36 2.65 -16.15
C TYR A 51 8.52 3.52 -16.58
N ILE A 52 9.67 3.31 -15.96
CA ILE A 52 10.93 3.94 -16.34
C ILE A 52 11.70 2.91 -17.18
N VAL A 53 12.10 3.33 -18.37
CA VAL A 53 12.84 2.50 -19.32
C VAL A 53 14.18 3.15 -19.60
N ASN A 54 15.25 2.37 -19.45
CA ASN A 54 16.60 2.76 -19.81
C ASN A 54 17.16 1.70 -20.75
N TRP A 55 17.72 2.12 -21.88
CA TRP A 55 18.30 1.20 -22.85
C TRP A 55 19.62 1.71 -23.38
N VAL A 56 20.42 0.75 -23.83
CA VAL A 56 21.70 0.93 -24.47
C VAL A 56 21.83 -0.04 -25.64
N VAL A 57 22.35 0.45 -26.76
CA VAL A 57 22.79 -0.37 -27.89
C VAL A 57 24.19 0.03 -28.29
N VAL A 58 25.05 -0.95 -28.60
CA VAL A 58 26.43 -0.70 -29.00
C VAL A 58 26.67 -1.15 -30.43
N LEU A 59 27.15 -0.19 -31.23
CA LEU A 59 27.20 -0.25 -32.67
C LEU A 59 28.64 -0.39 -33.16
N LYS A 60 28.85 -1.25 -34.16
CA LYS A 60 30.07 -1.29 -34.97
C LYS A 60 30.06 -0.20 -36.03
N SER A 61 28.95 -0.10 -36.76
CA SER A 61 28.75 0.80 -37.89
C SER A 61 27.26 1.01 -38.18
N SER A 62 26.95 2.06 -38.94
CA SER A 62 25.63 2.32 -39.53
C SER A 62 25.78 2.62 -41.02
N SER A 63 24.87 2.08 -41.84
CA SER A 63 24.81 2.38 -43.27
C SER A 63 24.15 3.73 -43.57
N TYR A 64 23.51 4.36 -42.58
CA TYR A 64 22.87 5.66 -42.74
C TYR A 64 23.89 6.81 -42.58
N ALA A 65 23.80 7.81 -43.45
CA ALA A 65 24.79 8.88 -43.51
C ALA A 65 24.79 9.78 -42.27
N ASN A 66 23.63 9.97 -41.63
CA ASN A 66 23.41 10.99 -40.60
C ASN A 66 23.38 10.41 -39.17
N GLY A 67 23.81 9.16 -38.97
CA GLY A 67 23.91 8.54 -37.64
C GLY A 67 22.90 7.41 -37.41
N VAL A 68 22.48 7.24 -36.15
CA VAL A 68 21.49 6.23 -35.73
C VAL A 68 20.42 6.83 -34.84
N VAL A 69 19.18 6.40 -35.05
CA VAL A 69 17.97 6.83 -34.36
C VAL A 69 17.20 5.57 -33.97
N LEU A 70 16.99 5.40 -32.67
CA LEU A 70 16.19 4.31 -32.11
C LEU A 70 15.04 4.92 -31.32
N THR A 71 13.84 4.40 -31.53
CA THR A 71 12.63 4.92 -30.90
C THR A 71 11.96 3.80 -30.13
N LEU A 72 11.65 4.06 -28.86
CA LEU A 72 10.71 3.27 -28.08
C LEU A 72 9.30 3.62 -28.56
N THR A 73 8.56 2.65 -29.06
CA THR A 73 7.19 2.83 -29.55
C THR A 73 6.22 2.02 -28.69
N SER A 74 5.27 2.71 -28.06
CA SER A 74 4.18 2.09 -27.27
C SER A 74 2.89 1.98 -28.08
N SER A 75 2.05 0.98 -27.76
CA SER A 75 0.68 0.86 -28.31
C SER A 75 -0.21 2.06 -27.98
N GLU A 76 0.10 2.81 -26.92
CA GLU A 76 -0.58 4.04 -26.50
C GLU A 76 -0.12 5.29 -27.27
N ARG A 77 0.61 5.10 -28.40
CA ARG A 77 1.16 6.17 -29.27
C ARG A 77 2.20 7.07 -28.60
N THR A 78 2.79 6.64 -27.49
CA THR A 78 3.97 7.28 -26.93
C THR A 78 5.21 6.85 -27.71
N GLU A 79 6.01 7.83 -28.15
CA GLU A 79 7.27 7.61 -28.84
C GLU A 79 8.41 8.34 -28.12
N ILE A 80 9.43 7.60 -27.71
CA ILE A 80 10.61 8.18 -27.04
C ILE A 80 11.83 7.86 -27.88
N THR A 81 12.44 8.91 -28.44
CA THR A 81 13.54 8.78 -29.39
C THR A 81 14.89 9.01 -28.71
N GLY A 82 15.82 8.08 -28.91
CA GLY A 82 17.25 8.26 -28.66
C GLY A 82 18.01 8.29 -29.98
N ASN A 83 18.96 9.20 -30.12
CA ASN A 83 19.70 9.42 -31.36
C ASN A 83 21.17 9.74 -31.12
N THR A 84 21.99 9.46 -32.14
CA THR A 84 23.41 9.84 -32.18
C THR A 84 23.80 10.18 -33.62
N ASN A 85 24.72 11.14 -33.79
CA ASN A 85 25.35 11.42 -35.08
C ASN A 85 26.58 10.54 -35.35
N VAL A 86 27.03 9.77 -34.35
CA VAL A 86 28.18 8.87 -34.46
C VAL A 86 27.72 7.50 -34.97
N LYS A 87 28.47 6.93 -35.91
CA LYS A 87 28.11 5.66 -36.57
C LYS A 87 28.63 4.42 -35.85
N SER A 88 29.51 4.59 -34.87
CA SER A 88 30.12 3.54 -34.08
C SER A 88 30.18 3.98 -32.62
N GLY A 89 30.05 3.03 -31.69
CA GLY A 89 30.00 3.30 -30.26
C GLY A 89 28.62 3.08 -29.65
N GLN A 90 28.38 3.68 -28.49
CA GLN A 90 27.20 3.45 -27.69
C GLN A 90 26.11 4.49 -27.98
N ILE A 91 24.89 4.02 -28.20
CA ILE A 91 23.67 4.84 -28.19
C ILE A 91 22.85 4.45 -26.96
N THR A 92 22.35 5.45 -26.25
CA THR A 92 21.51 5.27 -25.06
C THR A 92 20.22 6.04 -25.22
N GLY A 93 19.16 5.56 -24.60
CA GLY A 93 17.93 6.31 -24.43
C GLY A 93 17.28 5.99 -23.10
N MET A 94 16.53 6.95 -22.61
CA MET A 94 15.81 6.86 -21.35
C MET A 94 14.43 7.46 -21.57
N GLY A 95 13.43 6.93 -20.88
CA GLY A 95 12.05 7.34 -21.07
C GLY A 95 11.16 6.94 -19.93
N VAL A 96 10.09 7.71 -19.75
CA VAL A 96 9.00 7.39 -18.84
C VAL A 96 7.77 7.10 -19.70
N ILE A 97 7.13 5.96 -19.46
CA ILE A 97 5.96 5.50 -20.20
C ILE A 97 4.83 5.31 -19.21
N GLU A 98 3.67 5.87 -19.51
CA GLU A 98 2.46 5.69 -18.73
C GLU A 98 1.50 4.77 -19.48
N ILE A 99 1.12 3.66 -18.84
CA ILE A 99 0.17 2.69 -19.38
C ILE A 99 -1.18 2.93 -18.73
N ILE A 100 -2.12 3.45 -19.52
CA ILE A 100 -3.48 3.76 -19.08
C ILE A 100 -4.44 2.58 -19.27
N THR A 101 -4.19 1.71 -20.28
CA THR A 101 -4.98 0.51 -20.52
C THR A 101 -4.08 -0.71 -20.68
N ALA A 102 -4.39 -1.81 -19.99
CA ALA A 102 -3.70 -3.09 -20.12
C ALA A 102 -4.58 -4.11 -20.88
N PRO A 103 -4.02 -4.96 -21.76
CA PRO A 103 -2.60 -5.10 -22.06
C PRO A 103 -2.09 -4.07 -23.08
N ALA A 104 -0.89 -3.52 -22.83
CA ALA A 104 -0.20 -2.60 -23.73
C ALA A 104 1.15 -3.20 -24.18
N THR A 105 1.67 -2.76 -25.32
CA THR A 105 2.95 -3.25 -25.86
C THR A 105 3.96 -2.14 -26.06
N LEU A 106 5.25 -2.49 -25.95
CA LEU A 106 6.38 -1.61 -26.22
C LEU A 106 7.46 -2.37 -27.00
N SER A 107 8.03 -1.72 -28.00
CA SER A 107 9.26 -2.19 -28.65
C SER A 107 10.26 -1.06 -28.85
N LEU A 108 11.55 -1.43 -28.87
CA LEU A 108 12.61 -0.56 -29.34
C LEU A 108 12.79 -0.81 -30.83
N LYS A 109 12.71 0.24 -31.65
CA LYS A 109 12.67 0.14 -33.11
C LYS A 109 13.74 0.98 -33.76
N ASN A 110 14.33 0.49 -34.85
CA ASN A 110 15.19 1.29 -35.70
C ASN A 110 14.35 2.22 -36.58
N THR A 111 14.44 3.53 -36.35
CA THR A 111 13.71 4.55 -37.13
C THR A 111 14.61 5.28 -38.13
N THR A 112 15.83 4.78 -38.34
CA THR A 112 16.73 5.28 -39.40
C THR A 112 16.37 4.70 -40.76
N ASN A 113 16.83 5.38 -41.80
CA ASN A 113 16.70 4.90 -43.19
C ASN A 113 17.84 3.92 -43.59
N GLY A 114 18.54 3.31 -42.63
CA GLY A 114 19.62 2.38 -42.91
C GLY A 114 19.75 1.27 -41.87
N ASN A 115 20.59 0.30 -42.17
CA ASN A 115 20.91 -0.79 -41.26
C ASN A 115 22.00 -0.32 -40.29
N TYR A 116 21.86 -0.65 -39.02
CA TYR A 116 22.98 -0.60 -38.09
C TYR A 116 23.46 -2.01 -37.76
N TYR A 117 24.74 -2.12 -37.44
CA TYR A 117 25.41 -3.38 -37.13
C TYR A 117 25.89 -3.38 -35.68
N TYR A 118 25.65 -4.46 -34.95
CA TYR A 118 26.12 -4.60 -33.58
C TYR A 118 27.65 -4.69 -33.52
N SER A 119 28.24 -4.21 -32.42
CA SER A 119 29.67 -4.36 -32.15
C SER A 119 30.06 -5.82 -32.02
N ASP A 120 31.17 -6.25 -32.62
CA ASP A 120 31.78 -7.57 -32.40
C ASP A 120 32.80 -7.56 -31.25
N GLN A 121 33.12 -6.39 -30.69
CA GLN A 121 34.20 -6.20 -29.71
C GLN A 121 33.78 -6.35 -28.25
N ILE A 122 32.48 -6.44 -27.95
CA ILE A 122 31.95 -6.53 -26.58
C ILE A 122 30.99 -7.71 -26.42
N PRO A 123 30.85 -8.33 -25.24
CA PRO A 123 29.96 -9.47 -25.06
C PRO A 123 28.46 -9.11 -25.15
N ILE A 124 28.04 -8.02 -24.50
CA ILE A 124 26.64 -7.56 -24.48
C ILE A 124 26.48 -6.44 -25.51
N LYS A 125 25.69 -6.68 -26.55
CA LYS A 125 25.49 -5.78 -27.70
C LYS A 125 24.41 -4.74 -27.45
N ALA A 126 23.41 -5.10 -26.65
CA ALA A 126 22.34 -4.22 -26.24
C ALA A 126 21.80 -4.67 -24.88
N SER A 127 21.32 -3.72 -24.08
CA SER A 127 20.66 -3.99 -22.80
C SER A 127 19.50 -3.02 -22.64
N LEU A 128 18.39 -3.51 -22.11
CA LEU A 128 17.24 -2.69 -21.73
C LEU A 128 16.81 -3.11 -20.33
N ILE A 129 16.68 -2.12 -19.46
CA ILE A 129 16.14 -2.26 -18.12
C ILE A 129 14.85 -1.46 -18.05
N LEU A 130 13.84 -2.07 -17.46
CA LEU A 130 12.55 -1.47 -17.23
C LEU A 130 12.14 -1.74 -15.78
N THR A 131 11.69 -0.68 -15.12
CA THR A 131 11.18 -0.77 -13.75
C THR A 131 9.89 0.01 -13.63
N LYS A 132 8.88 -0.55 -12.97
CA LYS A 132 7.67 0.20 -12.62
C LYS A 132 7.99 1.20 -11.51
N ASP A 133 7.64 2.43 -11.77
CA ASP A 133 7.65 3.52 -10.81
C ASP A 133 6.22 3.70 -10.31
N ASP A 134 5.93 3.12 -9.15
CA ASP A 134 4.64 3.30 -8.49
C ASP A 134 4.56 4.75 -7.98
N ALA A 135 4.11 5.62 -8.86
CA ALA A 135 4.05 7.06 -8.63
C ALA A 135 3.02 7.49 -7.59
N THR A 136 2.03 6.66 -7.26
CA THR A 136 0.80 7.14 -6.63
C THR A 136 0.03 6.08 -5.85
N ALA A 137 0.71 5.36 -4.96
CA ALA A 137 0.05 4.82 -3.77
C ALA A 137 1.10 4.71 -2.69
N GLU A 138 0.86 5.37 -1.55
CA GLU A 138 1.45 4.92 -0.29
C GLU A 138 1.32 3.38 -0.28
N PRO A 139 2.41 2.61 -0.03
CA PRO A 139 2.30 1.16 0.00
C PRO A 139 1.10 0.83 0.89
N PRO A 140 0.15 0.01 0.41
CA PRO A 140 -1.10 -0.20 1.12
C PRO A 140 -0.74 -0.58 2.55
N ASN A 141 -1.17 0.24 3.50
CA ASN A 141 -0.93 -0.02 4.91
C ASN A 141 -2.29 -0.19 5.57
N MET A 142 -2.30 -1.06 6.57
CA MET A 142 -3.52 -1.35 7.31
C MET A 142 -3.90 -0.21 8.26
N TYR A 143 -3.01 0.76 8.47
CA TYR A 143 -3.28 1.96 9.27
C TYR A 143 -4.33 2.86 8.61
N CYS A 144 -4.14 3.25 7.35
CA CYS A 144 -5.10 4.04 6.58
C CYS A 144 -6.43 3.29 6.43
N PHE A 145 -6.39 1.97 6.21
CA PHE A 145 -7.60 1.13 6.22
C PHE A 145 -8.33 1.21 7.57
N ALA A 146 -7.62 1.11 8.69
CA ALA A 146 -8.21 1.20 10.03
C ALA A 146 -8.83 2.59 10.29
N VAL A 147 -8.22 3.67 9.82
CA VAL A 147 -8.80 5.02 9.90
C VAL A 147 -10.07 5.11 9.05
N SER A 148 -10.06 4.60 7.81
CA SER A 148 -11.27 4.52 6.97
C SER A 148 -12.36 3.66 7.60
N GLN A 149 -11.99 2.56 8.27
CA GLN A 149 -12.93 1.72 9.02
C GLN A 149 -13.58 2.49 10.17
N LEU A 150 -12.79 3.26 10.92
CA LEU A 150 -13.30 4.11 12.00
C LEU A 150 -14.24 5.19 11.48
N ILE A 151 -13.90 5.85 10.37
CA ILE A 151 -14.77 6.83 9.68
C ILE A 151 -16.11 6.19 9.28
N HIS A 152 -16.05 4.99 8.69
CA HIS A 152 -17.24 4.25 8.28
C HIS A 152 -18.15 3.91 9.46
N VAL A 153 -17.58 3.46 10.58
CA VAL A 153 -18.34 3.20 11.82
C VAL A 153 -18.87 4.50 12.41
N LEU A 154 -18.07 5.56 12.48
CA LEU A 154 -18.47 6.88 13.00
C LEU A 154 -19.68 7.44 12.26
N SER A 155 -19.72 7.35 10.94
CA SER A 155 -20.88 7.83 10.15
C SER A 155 -22.20 7.14 10.56
N GLN A 156 -22.14 5.84 10.85
CA GLN A 156 -23.29 5.04 11.29
C GLN A 156 -23.64 5.36 12.75
N MET A 157 -22.62 5.56 13.60
CA MET A 157 -22.79 5.97 14.99
C MET A 157 -23.44 7.34 15.11
N ILE A 158 -23.01 8.35 14.34
CA ILE A 158 -23.59 9.71 14.33
C ILE A 158 -25.09 9.63 14.04
N THR A 159 -25.50 8.75 13.12
CA THR A 159 -26.92 8.54 12.80
C THR A 159 -27.66 7.81 13.92
N THR A 160 -27.05 6.79 14.53
CA THR A 160 -27.71 5.90 15.50
C THR A 160 -27.80 6.51 16.90
N TYR A 161 -26.78 7.27 17.30
CA TYR A 161 -26.63 7.86 18.63
C TYR A 161 -26.62 9.40 18.57
N ALA A 162 -27.36 9.97 17.61
CA ALA A 162 -27.36 11.39 17.28
C ALA A 162 -27.75 12.32 18.44
N THR A 163 -28.60 11.84 19.35
CA THR A 163 -29.11 12.63 20.48
C THR A 163 -28.37 12.39 21.78
N ASN A 164 -27.44 11.43 21.80
CA ASN A 164 -26.68 11.09 22.99
C ASN A 164 -25.45 12.00 23.11
N THR A 165 -25.06 12.33 24.34
CA THR A 165 -23.78 12.97 24.61
C THR A 165 -22.69 11.91 24.57
N TRP A 166 -21.75 12.07 23.66
CA TRP A 166 -20.59 11.21 23.52
C TRP A 166 -19.46 11.70 24.41
N THR A 167 -18.66 10.78 24.92
CA THR A 167 -17.34 11.07 25.48
C THR A 167 -16.29 10.45 24.56
N VAL A 168 -15.42 11.29 24.01
CA VAL A 168 -14.35 10.88 23.09
C VAL A 168 -13.01 11.07 23.78
N TYR A 169 -12.23 10.02 23.79
CA TYR A 169 -10.87 10.03 24.30
C TYR A 169 -9.89 10.11 23.14
N SER A 170 -8.85 10.90 23.33
CA SER A 170 -7.74 11.01 22.39
C SER A 170 -6.47 10.40 23.01
N GLU A 171 -5.35 10.47 22.29
CA GLU A 171 -4.03 10.11 22.85
C GLU A 171 -3.57 11.07 23.97
N SER A 172 -4.21 12.23 24.09
CA SER A 172 -3.94 13.19 25.16
C SER A 172 -4.56 12.74 26.50
N LEU A 173 -4.24 13.46 27.57
CA LEU A 173 -4.80 13.21 28.91
C LEU A 173 -6.26 13.67 29.06
N SER A 174 -6.83 14.34 28.06
CA SER A 174 -8.15 14.94 28.12
C SER A 174 -9.20 14.09 27.40
N SER A 175 -10.39 14.04 27.98
CA SER A 175 -11.62 13.58 27.34
C SER A 175 -12.42 14.78 26.83
N TYR A 176 -13.03 14.62 25.67
CA TYR A 176 -13.91 15.59 25.02
C TYR A 176 -15.34 15.09 25.12
N SER A 177 -16.33 15.97 25.26
CA SER A 177 -17.71 15.55 25.46
C SER A 177 -18.71 16.49 24.81
N GLY A 178 -19.62 15.91 24.03
CA GLY A 178 -20.60 16.67 23.28
C GLY A 178 -21.52 15.78 22.46
N VAL A 179 -22.54 16.38 21.86
CA VAL A 179 -23.45 15.71 20.93
C VAL A 179 -22.79 15.64 19.55
N PRO A 180 -22.76 14.48 18.87
CA PRO A 180 -22.16 14.36 17.55
C PRO A 180 -22.91 15.19 16.51
N LEU A 181 -22.17 15.90 15.66
CA LEU A 181 -22.73 16.68 14.57
C LEU A 181 -22.52 16.00 13.22
N ASP A 182 -21.27 15.94 12.77
CA ASP A 182 -20.87 15.40 11.47
C ASP A 182 -19.38 15.02 11.44
N LEU A 183 -18.97 14.45 10.30
CA LEU A 183 -17.57 14.26 9.95
C LEU A 183 -17.20 15.29 8.88
N TYR A 184 -16.17 16.10 9.13
CA TYR A 184 -15.74 17.13 8.19
C TYR A 184 -14.67 16.60 7.24
N THR A 185 -14.89 16.85 5.95
CA THR A 185 -13.96 16.59 4.84
C THR A 185 -13.54 17.92 4.23
N ALA A 186 -12.23 18.15 4.13
CA ALA A 186 -11.71 19.33 3.44
C ALA A 186 -11.97 19.24 1.92
N PRO A 187 -12.08 20.38 1.19
CA PRO A 187 -12.44 20.37 -0.24
C PRO A 187 -11.55 19.51 -1.15
N ASP A 188 -10.25 19.44 -0.84
CA ASP A 188 -9.27 18.66 -1.61
C ASP A 188 -8.96 17.30 -0.97
N ALA A 189 -9.67 16.92 0.10
CA ALA A 189 -9.48 15.66 0.79
C ALA A 189 -10.49 14.60 0.31
N VAL A 190 -10.03 13.35 0.19
CA VAL A 190 -10.87 12.21 -0.21
C VAL A 190 -11.76 11.74 0.93
N ASN A 191 -11.24 11.73 2.16
CA ASN A 191 -11.92 11.18 3.34
C ASN A 191 -12.07 12.25 4.44
N PRO A 192 -13.09 12.12 5.32
CA PRO A 192 -13.22 12.97 6.49
C PRO A 192 -11.99 12.89 7.41
N GLY A 193 -11.57 14.03 7.95
CA GLY A 193 -10.41 14.12 8.84
C GLY A 193 -10.77 14.52 10.28
N LEU A 194 -11.91 15.16 10.49
CA LEU A 194 -12.32 15.69 11.80
C LEU A 194 -13.71 15.17 12.18
N LEU A 195 -13.84 14.71 13.43
CA LEU A 195 -15.13 14.53 14.09
C LEU A 195 -15.52 15.85 14.75
N ARG A 196 -16.75 16.31 14.51
CA ARG A 196 -17.28 17.53 15.12
C ARG A 196 -18.35 17.18 16.15
N LEU A 197 -18.17 17.71 17.35
CA LEU A 197 -19.13 17.63 18.45
C LEU A 197 -19.62 19.05 18.81
N VAL A 198 -20.79 19.13 19.41
CA VAL A 198 -21.30 20.36 20.05
C VAL A 198 -21.35 20.11 21.55
N ASP A 199 -20.62 20.92 22.32
CA ASP A 199 -20.56 20.81 23.77
C ASP A 199 -21.87 21.31 24.43
N ILE A 200 -21.93 21.24 25.76
CA ILE A 200 -23.11 21.70 26.51
C ILE A 200 -23.35 23.22 26.43
N ASN A 201 -22.33 24.00 26.11
CA ASN A 201 -22.41 25.45 25.96
C ASN A 201 -22.80 25.88 24.53
N GLY A 202 -22.84 24.94 23.59
CA GLY A 202 -23.08 25.19 22.17
C GLY A 202 -21.82 25.49 21.35
N ASP A 203 -20.63 25.33 21.95
CA ASP A 203 -19.35 25.47 21.29
C ASP A 203 -19.00 24.21 20.51
N TYR A 204 -18.22 24.37 19.43
CA TYR A 204 -17.80 23.26 18.58
C TYR A 204 -16.48 22.68 19.06
N GLU A 205 -16.47 21.37 19.32
CA GLU A 205 -15.25 20.60 19.52
C GLU A 205 -14.89 19.86 18.24
N LEU A 206 -13.67 20.09 17.72
CA LEU A 206 -13.17 19.44 16.52
C LEU A 206 -12.03 18.50 16.90
N ILE A 207 -12.23 17.20 16.66
CA ILE A 207 -11.30 16.16 17.07
C ILE A 207 -10.72 15.48 15.82
N PRO A 208 -9.40 15.50 15.61
CA PRO A 208 -8.77 14.73 14.54
C PRO A 208 -9.07 13.24 14.71
N ILE A 209 -9.67 12.61 13.68
CA ILE A 209 -10.13 11.22 13.75
C ILE A 209 -8.95 10.27 14.02
N GLU A 210 -7.78 10.58 13.46
CA GLU A 210 -6.54 9.81 13.67
C GLU A 210 -6.05 9.78 15.13
N ASN A 211 -6.48 10.73 15.96
CA ASN A 211 -6.07 10.83 17.36
C ASN A 211 -7.10 10.23 18.31
N ILE A 212 -8.25 9.78 17.79
CA ILE A 212 -9.30 9.15 18.59
C ILE A 212 -8.84 7.75 19.01
N THR A 213 -8.89 7.49 20.31
CA THR A 213 -8.55 6.19 20.89
C THR A 213 -9.80 5.42 21.27
N VAL A 214 -10.76 6.10 21.91
CA VAL A 214 -12.01 5.52 22.40
C VAL A 214 -13.17 6.47 22.17
N ILE A 215 -14.31 5.91 21.77
CA ILE A 215 -15.59 6.62 21.69
C ILE A 215 -16.59 5.90 22.59
N TYR A 216 -17.15 6.66 23.53
CA TYR A 216 -18.24 6.25 24.38
C TYR A 216 -19.51 7.02 24.00
N PRO A 217 -20.53 6.38 23.41
CA PRO A 217 -21.73 7.07 22.94
C PRO A 217 -22.70 7.44 24.07
N GLY A 218 -22.39 7.12 25.33
CA GLY A 218 -23.14 7.52 26.52
C GLY A 218 -23.93 6.38 27.18
N ASP A 219 -24.35 6.61 28.43
CA ASP A 219 -25.09 5.65 29.24
C ASP A 219 -26.41 5.22 28.58
N GLY A 220 -26.77 3.95 28.71
CA GLY A 220 -28.03 3.40 28.21
C GLY A 220 -28.12 3.23 26.69
N THR A 221 -27.05 3.53 25.95
CA THR A 221 -26.94 3.18 24.52
C THR A 221 -26.82 1.66 24.35
N VAL A 222 -27.31 1.13 23.24
CA VAL A 222 -27.21 -0.29 22.88
C VAL A 222 -26.56 -0.41 21.51
N TYR A 223 -25.64 -1.36 21.36
CA TYR A 223 -24.96 -1.64 20.10
C TYR A 223 -25.96 -2.00 19.00
N ASN A 224 -25.83 -1.35 17.84
CA ASN A 224 -26.68 -1.66 16.69
C ASN A 224 -26.07 -2.80 15.86
N PRO A 225 -26.70 -4.00 15.82
CA PRO A 225 -26.19 -5.13 15.04
C PRO A 225 -26.21 -4.89 13.53
N ALA A 226 -26.92 -3.87 13.03
CA ALA A 226 -26.95 -3.50 11.62
C ALA A 226 -25.72 -2.71 11.16
N PHE A 227 -24.78 -2.38 12.04
CA PHE A 227 -23.52 -1.75 11.65
C PHE A 227 -22.73 -2.63 10.67
N THR A 228 -22.28 -1.98 9.61
CA THR A 228 -21.47 -2.57 8.54
C THR A 228 -20.01 -2.20 8.70
N TYR A 229 -19.13 -3.05 8.17
CA TYR A 229 -17.68 -2.89 8.22
C TYR A 229 -17.07 -3.00 6.82
N LEU A 230 -15.96 -2.32 6.60
CA LEU A 230 -15.22 -2.38 5.35
C LEU A 230 -14.52 -3.74 5.26
N THR A 231 -14.42 -4.28 4.04
CA THR A 231 -13.68 -5.52 3.81
C THR A 231 -12.19 -5.20 3.68
N PRO A 232 -11.30 -5.86 4.45
CA PRO A 232 -9.86 -5.66 4.33
C PRO A 232 -9.34 -6.11 2.95
N PRO A 233 -8.23 -5.53 2.45
CA PRO A 233 -7.59 -6.00 1.23
C PRO A 233 -7.15 -7.47 1.34
N ASP A 234 -7.27 -8.23 0.25
CA ASP A 234 -6.85 -9.63 0.14
C ASP A 234 -5.91 -9.82 -1.07
N PRO A 235 -4.64 -10.24 -0.89
CA PRO A 235 -3.99 -10.53 0.40
C PRO A 235 -3.75 -9.28 1.25
N LEU A 236 -3.67 -9.46 2.57
CA LEU A 236 -3.34 -8.37 3.47
C LEU A 236 -2.01 -7.70 3.06
N PRO A 237 -1.92 -6.37 3.10
CA PRO A 237 -0.69 -5.70 2.75
C PRO A 237 0.45 -6.09 3.68
N VAL A 238 1.67 -6.19 3.17
CA VAL A 238 2.85 -6.50 4.00
C VAL A 238 3.35 -5.22 4.67
N SER A 239 2.90 -4.98 5.90
CA SER A 239 3.38 -3.88 6.74
C SER A 239 3.36 -4.26 8.23
N CYS A 240 4.14 -3.55 9.06
CA CYS A 240 4.16 -3.78 10.51
C CYS A 240 2.76 -3.63 11.14
N ASP A 241 1.98 -2.67 10.65
CA ASP A 241 0.62 -2.43 11.15
C ASP A 241 -0.34 -3.55 10.75
N SER A 242 -0.16 -4.14 9.57
CA SER A 242 -0.94 -5.30 9.13
C SER A 242 -0.72 -6.49 10.07
N ASP A 243 0.53 -6.77 10.44
CA ASP A 243 0.86 -7.86 11.36
C ASP A 243 0.25 -7.63 12.75
N MET A 244 0.36 -6.40 13.27
CA MET A 244 -0.24 -6.03 14.55
C MET A 244 -1.76 -6.17 14.54
N LEU A 245 -2.44 -5.61 13.52
CA LEU A 245 -3.89 -5.65 13.43
C LEU A 245 -4.41 -7.07 13.19
N ALA A 246 -3.72 -7.89 12.40
CA ALA A 246 -4.05 -9.30 12.23
C ALA A 246 -3.85 -10.10 13.53
N ALA A 247 -2.81 -9.78 14.31
CA ALA A 247 -2.61 -10.40 15.62
C ALA A 247 -3.74 -10.03 16.60
N ILE A 248 -4.14 -8.76 16.69
CA ILE A 248 -5.27 -8.33 17.52
C ILE A 248 -6.57 -9.00 17.08
N GLN A 249 -6.83 -9.03 15.76
CA GLN A 249 -8.03 -9.63 15.20
C GLN A 249 -8.12 -11.13 15.52
N SER A 250 -7.02 -11.87 15.37
CA SER A 250 -6.98 -13.31 15.59
C SER A 250 -6.92 -13.71 17.07
N TYR A 251 -6.40 -12.84 17.94
CA TYR A 251 -6.22 -13.12 19.36
C TYR A 251 -7.44 -12.73 20.22
N LEU A 252 -8.12 -11.63 19.90
CA LEU A 252 -9.29 -11.17 20.64
C LEU A 252 -10.58 -11.81 20.11
N LEU A 253 -10.91 -12.98 20.61
CA LEU A 253 -12.16 -13.66 20.27
C LEU A 253 -13.35 -12.97 20.95
N VAL A 254 -14.51 -12.96 20.28
CA VAL A 254 -15.76 -12.45 20.84
C VAL A 254 -16.11 -13.20 22.14
N GLY A 255 -16.53 -12.46 23.17
CA GLY A 255 -16.82 -12.95 24.52
C GLY A 255 -15.61 -13.02 25.45
N THR A 256 -14.41 -12.66 24.98
CA THR A 256 -13.23 -12.60 25.85
C THR A 256 -13.30 -11.37 26.73
N SER A 257 -13.16 -11.53 28.05
CA SER A 257 -13.06 -10.42 28.98
C SER A 257 -11.68 -9.79 28.95
N VAL A 258 -11.63 -8.48 28.74
CA VAL A 258 -10.38 -7.74 28.54
C VAL A 258 -10.36 -6.43 29.30
N GLU A 259 -9.17 -6.03 29.70
CA GLU A 259 -8.85 -4.66 30.11
C GLU A 259 -7.77 -4.13 29.17
N MET A 260 -8.04 -2.99 28.54
CA MET A 260 -7.15 -2.36 27.57
C MET A 260 -6.64 -1.03 28.08
N ARG A 261 -5.35 -0.78 27.87
CA ARG A 261 -4.74 0.54 28.04
C ARG A 261 -4.58 1.20 26.67
N LEU A 262 -5.12 2.40 26.55
CA LEU A 262 -5.32 3.12 25.28
C LEU A 262 -4.64 4.50 25.29
N GLY A 263 -4.10 4.88 26.44
CA GLY A 263 -3.35 6.11 26.64
C GLY A 263 -2.68 6.13 28.01
N PRO A 264 -2.04 7.25 28.38
CA PRO A 264 -1.40 7.40 29.68
C PRO A 264 -2.43 7.33 30.83
N ALA A 265 -3.65 7.84 30.62
CA ALA A 265 -4.75 7.85 31.59
C ALA A 265 -6.06 7.22 31.08
N VAL A 266 -6.04 6.58 29.90
CA VAL A 266 -7.24 5.99 29.28
C VAL A 266 -7.15 4.47 29.33
N SER A 267 -8.15 3.86 29.98
CA SER A 267 -8.35 2.42 30.03
C SER A 267 -9.81 2.08 29.77
N ALA A 268 -10.06 0.96 29.09
CA ALA A 268 -11.39 0.43 28.87
C ALA A 268 -11.43 -1.04 29.28
N SER A 269 -12.51 -1.49 29.90
CA SER A 269 -12.70 -2.88 30.31
C SER A 269 -14.08 -3.37 29.92
N GLY A 270 -14.19 -4.63 29.56
CA GLY A 270 -15.45 -5.28 29.19
C GLY A 270 -15.19 -6.54 28.37
N ASP A 271 -16.25 -7.15 27.88
CA ASP A 271 -16.13 -8.30 27.00
C ASP A 271 -16.04 -7.85 25.54
N VAL A 272 -15.23 -8.54 24.75
CA VAL A 272 -15.11 -8.26 23.31
C VAL A 272 -16.44 -8.60 22.64
N TYR A 273 -17.21 -7.60 22.24
CA TYR A 273 -18.50 -7.78 21.60
C TYR A 273 -18.38 -7.92 20.07
N ARG A 274 -17.48 -7.12 19.48
CA ARG A 274 -17.08 -7.20 18.06
C ARG A 274 -15.59 -6.91 17.92
N ASN A 275 -14.95 -7.58 16.97
CA ASN A 275 -13.53 -7.38 16.67
C ASN A 275 -13.34 -7.42 15.16
N GLU A 276 -13.23 -6.24 14.56
CA GLU A 276 -13.01 -6.05 13.13
C GLU A 276 -11.69 -5.29 12.91
N PHE A 277 -11.14 -5.37 11.70
CA PHE A 277 -9.87 -4.71 11.41
C PHE A 277 -9.98 -3.19 11.60
N GLY A 278 -9.26 -2.65 12.60
CA GLY A 278 -9.23 -1.22 12.90
C GLY A 278 -10.21 -0.76 13.98
N VAL A 279 -11.24 -1.56 14.32
CA VAL A 279 -12.20 -1.23 15.39
C VAL A 279 -12.52 -2.45 16.24
N VAL A 280 -12.32 -2.33 17.55
CA VAL A 280 -12.82 -3.28 18.56
C VAL A 280 -13.97 -2.63 19.32
N VAL A 281 -15.03 -3.39 19.61
CA VAL A 281 -16.15 -2.94 20.43
C VAL A 281 -16.20 -3.79 21.69
N LEU A 282 -16.17 -3.12 22.84
CA LEU A 282 -16.41 -3.74 24.14
C LEU A 282 -17.85 -3.48 24.57
N SER A 283 -18.52 -4.50 25.09
CA SER A 283 -19.89 -4.40 25.61
C SER A 283 -20.22 -5.65 26.42
N ASP A 284 -21.40 -5.70 27.03
CA ASP A 284 -21.92 -6.95 27.61
C ASP A 284 -22.53 -7.87 26.54
N GLU A 285 -22.99 -9.07 26.92
CA GLU A 285 -23.60 -10.03 25.98
C GLU A 285 -24.84 -9.48 25.25
N ALA A 286 -25.53 -8.50 25.83
CA ALA A 286 -26.72 -7.88 25.26
C ALA A 286 -26.38 -6.64 24.40
N GLY A 287 -25.11 -6.25 24.32
CA GLY A 287 -24.65 -5.08 23.58
C GLY A 287 -24.94 -3.76 24.31
N ASN A 288 -25.20 -3.76 25.62
CA ASN A 288 -25.43 -2.54 26.36
C ASN A 288 -24.14 -1.75 26.58
N THR A 289 -24.26 -0.43 26.49
CA THR A 289 -23.20 0.53 26.79
C THR A 289 -21.92 0.24 25.98
N PRO A 290 -22.01 0.19 24.64
CA PRO A 290 -20.88 -0.17 23.80
C PRO A 290 -19.77 0.88 23.86
N VAL A 291 -18.53 0.43 23.93
CA VAL A 291 -17.33 1.26 23.86
C VAL A 291 -16.58 0.91 22.57
N PHE A 292 -16.43 1.89 21.69
CA PHE A 292 -15.73 1.72 20.41
C PHE A 292 -14.28 2.12 20.56
N ILE A 293 -13.36 1.24 20.16
CA ILE A 293 -11.92 1.40 20.36
C ILE A 293 -11.23 1.33 19.00
N ALA A 294 -10.37 2.31 18.72
CA ALA A 294 -9.52 2.29 17.54
C ALA A 294 -8.36 1.31 17.75
N SER A 295 -8.35 0.18 17.05
CA SER A 295 -7.36 -0.90 17.24
C SER A 295 -5.90 -0.45 17.10
N PRO A 296 -5.52 0.44 16.17
CA PRO A 296 -4.14 0.93 16.05
C PRO A 296 -3.64 1.68 17.29
N LYS A 297 -4.54 2.11 18.19
CA LYS A 297 -4.22 2.90 19.38
C LYS A 297 -4.15 2.08 20.66
N ILE A 298 -4.27 0.76 20.56
CA ILE A 298 -4.14 -0.15 21.72
C ILE A 298 -2.68 -0.22 22.16
N LEU A 299 -2.37 0.30 23.34
CA LEU A 299 -1.03 0.23 23.92
C LEU A 299 -0.76 -1.10 24.63
N ARG A 300 -1.77 -1.65 25.30
CA ARG A 300 -1.66 -2.90 26.05
C ARG A 300 -3.02 -3.56 26.23
N ILE A 301 -3.04 -4.88 26.16
CA ILE A 301 -4.21 -5.72 26.47
C ILE A 301 -3.86 -6.59 27.68
N PHE A 302 -4.77 -6.62 28.65
CA PHE A 302 -4.79 -7.55 29.77
C PHE A 302 -6.01 -8.47 29.60
N ILE A 303 -5.79 -9.76 29.85
CA ILE A 303 -6.85 -10.77 29.80
C ILE A 303 -6.94 -11.41 31.18
N THR A 304 -8.13 -11.45 31.74
CA THR A 304 -8.43 -12.15 32.99
C THR A 304 -8.71 -13.62 32.68
N GLY A 305 -7.77 -14.50 33.00
CA GLY A 305 -7.88 -15.95 32.79
C GLY A 305 -6.72 -16.55 31.99
N ASN A 306 -6.88 -17.79 31.52
CA ASN A 306 -5.88 -18.41 30.65
C ASN A 306 -5.97 -17.78 29.26
N PRO A 307 -4.85 -17.35 28.65
CA PRO A 307 -4.87 -16.82 27.30
C PRO A 307 -5.41 -17.89 26.33
N PRO A 308 -6.11 -17.50 25.25
CA PRO A 308 -6.52 -18.43 24.22
C PRO A 308 -5.30 -19.22 23.73
N LEU A 309 -5.44 -20.53 23.58
CA LEU A 309 -4.37 -21.40 23.09
C LEU A 309 -4.05 -21.00 21.65
N LEU A 310 -3.05 -20.13 21.48
CA LEU A 310 -2.45 -19.84 20.19
C LEU A 310 -1.95 -21.17 19.62
N LYS A 311 -2.34 -21.51 18.39
CA LYS A 311 -1.71 -22.60 17.64
C LYS A 311 -0.24 -22.24 17.46
N GLN A 312 0.61 -22.67 18.39
CA GLN A 312 2.04 -22.50 18.28
C GLN A 312 2.50 -23.26 17.03
N PRO A 313 3.32 -22.65 16.16
CA PRO A 313 4.12 -23.42 15.22
C PRO A 313 4.91 -24.45 16.03
N LYS A 314 4.79 -25.73 15.68
CA LYS A 314 5.56 -26.80 16.34
C LYS A 314 7.06 -26.44 16.30
N ASP A 315 7.70 -26.56 17.45
CA ASP A 315 9.13 -26.35 17.74
C ASP A 315 9.65 -24.90 17.83
N ARG A 316 9.62 -24.30 19.03
CA ARG A 316 10.72 -23.45 19.56
C ARG A 316 10.84 -23.54 21.08
N LYS A 317 12.08 -23.67 21.57
CA LYS A 317 12.47 -23.65 23.00
C LYS A 317 12.02 -22.32 23.66
N LYS A 318 11.55 -22.39 24.91
CA LYS A 318 11.19 -21.20 25.71
C LYS A 318 12.41 -20.28 25.88
N PRO A 319 12.28 -18.97 25.63
CA PRO A 319 13.26 -17.98 26.10
C PRO A 319 13.15 -17.82 27.63
N ASP A 320 14.30 -17.76 28.30
CA ASP A 320 14.44 -17.52 29.74
C ASP A 320 15.14 -16.16 29.93
N ILE A 321 14.70 -15.35 30.90
CA ILE A 321 15.29 -14.05 31.22
C ILE A 321 15.80 -14.13 32.66
N GLU A 322 17.12 -14.26 32.81
CA GLU A 322 17.78 -14.26 34.10
C GLU A 322 18.13 -12.81 34.48
N ILE A 323 17.47 -12.26 35.50
CA ILE A 323 17.84 -10.95 36.07
C ILE A 323 19.08 -11.18 36.95
N ILE A 324 20.26 -10.85 36.43
CA ILE A 324 21.49 -10.81 37.23
C ILE A 324 21.38 -9.63 38.20
N LYS A 325 21.02 -9.90 39.46
CA LYS A 325 21.22 -8.94 40.55
C LYS A 325 22.72 -8.88 40.84
N ASN A 326 23.39 -7.85 40.34
CA ASN A 326 24.72 -7.52 40.84
C ASN A 326 24.59 -7.08 42.30
N ILE A 327 25.17 -7.91 43.19
CA ILE A 327 25.38 -7.61 44.59
C ILE A 327 26.49 -6.55 44.68
N SER A 328 26.17 -5.42 45.31
CA SER A 328 27.09 -4.64 46.13
C SER A 328 26.31 -3.95 47.23
#